data_AF-A0A971E4J1-F1
#
_entry.id   AF-A0A971E4J1-F1
#
_cell.length_a   1.000
_cell.length_b   1.000
_cell.length_c   1.000
_cell.angle_alpha   90.00
_cell.angle_beta   90.00
_cell.angle_gamma   90.00
#
_symmetry.space_group_name_H-M   'P 1'
#
loop_
_entity.id
_entity.type
_entity.pdbx_description
1 polymer ?
#
loop_
_entity_poly.entity_id
_entity_poly.type
_entity_poly.pdbx_seq_one_letter_code
_entity_poly.pdbx_strand_id
1 'polypeptide(L)'
;MKKGNPCSVQLNLLLDIPPEIDYAFTRYISEVYIMIHDGPARPAPSLPGMVFRGARKALVVTFDLAKVMVPVYIATTILRHSGILLRVSDLLQPVTSVVGLPGEASLVLILGLLVNLYAAIGAMAGISLTSAQVTILSMMLLTCHSLPLETTVTQRLGLPVWVAIAVRASVALLVGFVLSLLL
;
A
#
# COMPACT_ATOMS: atom_id res chain seq x y z
N MET A 1 44.42 -22.19 3.38
CA MET A 1 44.54 -20.89 4.09
C MET A 1 44.22 -19.77 3.11
N LYS A 2 43.00 -19.23 3.12
CA LYS A 2 42.60 -18.10 2.27
C LYS A 2 43.25 -16.83 2.84
N LYS A 3 44.17 -16.21 2.08
CA LYS A 3 44.77 -14.92 2.44
C LYS A 3 43.65 -13.87 2.54
N GLY A 4 43.33 -13.45 3.76
CA GLY A 4 42.46 -12.30 4.00
C GLY A 4 43.14 -11.01 3.52
N ASN A 5 42.37 -10.13 2.89
CA ASN A 5 42.88 -8.82 2.47
C ASN A 5 43.40 -8.04 3.70
N PRO A 6 44.53 -7.31 3.57
CA PRO A 6 45.13 -6.60 4.71
C PRO A 6 44.17 -5.60 5.37
N CYS A 7 43.21 -5.06 4.61
CA CYS A 7 42.22 -4.09 5.08
C CYS A 7 41.19 -4.69 6.07
N SER A 8 40.77 -5.96 5.90
CA SER A 8 39.78 -6.58 6.79
C SER A 8 40.38 -7.00 8.14
N VAL A 9 41.68 -7.28 8.18
CA VAL A 9 42.41 -7.57 9.44
C VAL A 9 42.53 -6.30 10.29
N GLN A 10 42.73 -5.15 9.63
CA GLN A 10 42.93 -3.87 10.30
C GLN A 10 41.62 -3.32 10.91
N LEU A 11 40.47 -3.59 10.27
CA LEU A 11 39.15 -3.20 10.78
C LEU A 11 38.72 -4.03 12.01
N ASN A 12 39.02 -5.33 12.04
CA ASN A 12 38.80 -6.18 13.22
C ASN A 12 39.58 -5.68 14.44
N LEU A 13 40.79 -5.16 14.22
CA LEU A 13 41.63 -4.58 15.26
C LEU A 13 41.11 -3.23 15.78
N LEU A 14 40.38 -2.48 14.94
CA LEU A 14 39.88 -1.14 15.25
C LEU A 14 38.50 -1.15 15.93
N LEU A 15 37.71 -2.21 15.71
CA LEU A 15 36.34 -2.37 16.22
C LEU A 15 36.18 -3.47 17.31
N ASP A 16 37.28 -4.05 17.80
CA ASP A 16 37.35 -5.08 18.86
C ASP A 16 36.28 -6.19 18.71
N ILE A 17 36.17 -6.71 17.48
CA ILE A 17 35.11 -7.66 17.11
C ILE A 17 35.46 -9.04 17.70
N PRO A 18 34.60 -9.63 18.56
CA PRO A 18 34.88 -10.90 19.23
C PRO A 18 35.06 -12.05 18.21
N PRO A 19 35.96 -13.01 18.49
CA PRO A 19 36.38 -14.04 17.53
C PRO A 19 35.31 -15.09 17.18
N GLU A 20 34.14 -15.05 17.84
CA GLU A 20 32.99 -15.92 17.54
C GLU A 20 32.17 -15.44 16.33
N ILE A 21 32.41 -14.22 15.84
CA ILE A 21 31.64 -13.62 14.73
C ILE A 21 32.16 -14.11 13.38
N ASP A 22 31.23 -14.60 12.55
CA ASP A 22 31.51 -15.17 11.23
C ASP A 22 32.27 -14.18 10.34
N TYR A 23 33.29 -14.68 9.65
CA TYR A 23 34.10 -13.97 8.67
C TYR A 23 33.23 -13.34 7.55
N ALA A 24 32.07 -13.94 7.25
CA ALA A 24 31.09 -13.37 6.33
C ALA A 24 30.44 -12.07 6.85
N PHE A 25 30.16 -11.99 8.15
CA PHE A 25 29.56 -10.83 8.79
C PHE A 25 30.56 -9.67 8.91
N THR A 26 31.80 -9.96 9.31
CA THR A 26 32.88 -8.96 9.33
C THR A 26 33.13 -8.39 7.93
N ARG A 27 33.12 -9.23 6.89
CA ARG A 27 33.28 -8.77 5.51
C ARG A 27 32.13 -7.86 5.09
N TYR A 28 30.89 -8.22 5.42
CA TYR A 28 29.73 -7.38 5.13
C TYR A 28 29.85 -6.00 5.78
N ILE A 29 30.22 -5.93 7.06
CA ILE A 29 30.40 -4.66 7.76
C ILE A 29 31.55 -3.84 7.15
N SER A 30 32.66 -4.49 6.78
CA SER A 30 33.78 -3.79 6.13
C SER A 30 33.41 -3.20 4.76
N GLU A 31 32.65 -3.94 3.94
CA GLU A 31 32.18 -3.47 2.64
C GLU A 31 31.20 -2.29 2.81
N VAL A 32 30.28 -2.38 3.77
CA VAL A 32 29.33 -1.30 4.08
C VAL A 32 30.05 -0.07 4.63
N TYR A 33 31.05 -0.25 5.50
CA TYR A 33 31.83 0.85 6.06
C TYR A 33 32.66 1.57 5.00
N ILE A 34 33.37 0.84 4.14
CA ILE A 34 34.12 1.40 3.00
C ILE A 34 33.17 2.13 2.05
N MET A 35 31.98 1.58 1.80
CA MET A 35 30.99 2.19 0.91
C MET A 35 30.41 3.51 1.45
N ILE A 36 30.30 3.65 2.78
CA ILE A 36 29.76 4.86 3.43
C ILE A 36 30.84 5.91 3.66
N HIS A 37 32.04 5.50 4.08
CA HIS A 37 33.11 6.41 4.51
C HIS A 37 34.08 6.79 3.38
N ASP A 38 34.46 5.82 2.55
CA ASP A 38 35.45 5.99 1.47
C ASP A 38 34.78 6.03 0.08
N GLY A 39 33.44 6.00 0.04
CA GLY A 39 32.68 6.21 -1.17
C GLY A 39 33.01 7.58 -1.78
N PRO A 40 33.15 7.71 -3.10
CA PRO A 40 33.49 8.98 -3.73
C PRO A 40 32.45 10.03 -3.33
N ALA A 41 32.89 11.16 -2.77
CA ALA A 41 32.05 12.30 -2.47
C ALA A 41 31.34 12.74 -3.76
N ARG A 42 30.08 12.33 -3.92
CA ARG A 42 29.32 12.65 -5.13
C ARG A 42 29.11 14.17 -5.12
N PRO A 43 29.56 14.91 -6.15
CA PRO A 43 29.30 16.34 -6.21
C PRO A 43 27.80 16.56 -6.10
N ALA A 44 27.39 17.48 -5.22
CA ALA A 44 25.98 17.79 -5.03
C ALA A 44 25.39 18.12 -6.41
N PRO A 45 24.35 17.39 -6.84
CA PRO A 45 23.79 17.61 -8.17
C PRO A 45 23.31 19.06 -8.29
N SER A 46 23.56 19.68 -9.44
CA SER A 46 23.04 21.01 -9.72
C SER A 46 21.50 21.03 -9.59
N LEU A 47 20.96 22.03 -8.90
CA LEU A 47 19.51 22.20 -8.67
C LEU A 47 18.68 22.00 -9.96
N PRO A 48 19.05 22.59 -11.12
CA PRO A 48 18.30 22.40 -12.36
C PRO A 48 18.31 20.96 -12.86
N GLY A 49 19.46 20.29 -12.74
CA GLY A 49 19.62 18.89 -13.15
C GLY A 49 18.83 17.93 -12.26
N MET A 50 18.70 18.24 -10.97
CA MET A 50 17.91 17.45 -10.02
C MET A 50 16.41 17.51 -10.36
N VAL A 51 15.87 18.72 -10.59
CA VAL A 51 14.47 18.93 -10.97
C VAL A 51 14.15 18.24 -12.29
N PHE A 52 14.99 18.41 -13.31
CA PHE A 52 14.76 17.81 -14.62
C PHE A 52 14.76 16.27 -14.58
N ARG A 53 15.73 15.67 -13.86
CA ARG A 53 15.77 14.21 -13.67
C ARG A 53 14.56 13.70 -12.87
N GLY A 54 14.15 14.43 -11.83
CA GLY A 54 12.96 14.13 -11.04
C GLY A 54 11.70 14.16 -11.88
N ALA A 55 11.47 15.24 -12.64
CA ALA A 55 10.32 15.40 -13.51
C ALA A 55 10.26 14.32 -14.62
N ARG A 56 11.39 14.03 -15.27
CA ARG A 56 11.46 12.96 -16.28
C ARG A 56 11.13 11.60 -15.67
N LYS A 57 11.66 11.30 -14.48
CA LYS A 57 11.38 10.04 -13.80
C LYS A 57 9.92 9.94 -13.35
N ALA A 58 9.35 11.03 -12.84
CA ALA A 58 7.94 11.11 -12.47
C ALA A 58 7.04 10.87 -13.69
N LEU A 59 7.33 11.49 -14.85
CA LEU A 59 6.57 11.27 -16.07
C LEU A 59 6.58 9.80 -16.53
N VAL A 60 7.74 9.14 -16.49
CA VAL A 60 7.86 7.72 -16.84
C VAL A 60 7.00 6.87 -15.92
N VAL A 61 7.10 7.07 -14.60
CA VAL A 61 6.32 6.32 -13.61
C VAL A 61 4.82 6.56 -13.78
N THR A 62 4.41 7.82 -13.97
CA THR A 62 3.00 8.16 -14.22
C THR A 62 2.47 7.47 -15.47
N PHE A 63 3.26 7.42 -16.54
CA PHE A 63 2.84 6.74 -17.78
C PHE A 63 2.69 5.22 -17.58
N ASP A 64 3.58 4.61 -16.81
CA ASP A 64 3.52 3.17 -16.51
C ASP A 64 2.36 2.80 -15.59
N LEU A 65 2.03 3.66 -14.61
CA LEU A 65 0.82 3.52 -13.81
C LEU A 65 -0.42 3.75 -14.66
N ALA A 66 -0.47 4.79 -15.50
CA ALA A 66 -1.63 5.10 -16.33
C ALA A 66 -2.04 3.93 -17.25
N LYS A 67 -1.07 3.22 -17.84
CA LYS A 67 -1.32 1.99 -18.63
C LYS A 67 -2.10 0.91 -17.86
N VAL A 68 -2.00 0.92 -16.53
CA VAL A 68 -2.71 -0.02 -15.64
C VAL A 68 -4.02 0.56 -15.15
N MET A 69 -3.98 1.81 -14.68
CA MET A 69 -5.15 2.46 -14.10
C MET A 69 -6.28 2.57 -15.12
N VAL A 70 -5.97 2.95 -16.37
CA VAL A 70 -6.99 3.18 -17.41
C VAL A 70 -7.82 1.92 -17.70
N PRO A 71 -7.24 0.75 -18.01
CA PRO A 71 -8.02 -0.49 -18.18
C PRO A 71 -8.86 -0.85 -16.97
N VAL A 72 -8.31 -0.72 -15.75
CA VAL A 72 -9.01 -1.03 -14.52
C VAL A 72 -10.20 -0.08 -14.32
N TYR A 73 -10.03 1.22 -14.52
CA TYR A 73 -11.11 2.21 -14.42
C TYR A 73 -12.23 1.97 -15.44
N ILE A 74 -11.89 1.59 -16.67
CA ILE A 74 -12.89 1.23 -17.67
C ILE A 74 -13.68 0.01 -17.18
N ALA A 75 -13.01 -1.03 -16.72
CA ALA A 75 -13.66 -2.24 -16.21
C ALA A 75 -14.58 -1.95 -15.01
N THR A 76 -14.12 -1.17 -14.03
CA THR A 76 -14.93 -0.82 -12.85
C THR A 76 -16.09 0.11 -13.20
N THR A 77 -15.94 0.97 -14.22
CA THR A 77 -17.02 1.82 -14.72
C THR A 77 -18.11 1.01 -15.43
N ILE A 78 -17.73 0.02 -16.25
CA ILE A 78 -18.67 -0.91 -16.88
C ILE A 78 -19.41 -1.71 -15.80
N LEU A 79 -18.67 -2.22 -14.80
CA LEU A 79 -19.25 -2.95 -13.67
C LEU A 79 -20.29 -2.10 -12.93
N ARG A 80 -20.01 -0.80 -12.72
CA ARG A 80 -20.98 0.13 -12.12
C ARG A 80 -22.28 0.25 -12.91
N HIS A 81 -22.22 0.32 -14.25
CA HIS A 81 -23.42 0.47 -15.08
C HIS A 81 -24.20 -0.83 -15.26
N SER A 82 -23.58 -1.99 -15.03
CA SER A 82 -24.20 -3.31 -15.20
C SER A 82 -25.27 -3.67 -14.15
N GLY A 83 -25.38 -2.91 -13.05
CA GLY A 83 -26.29 -3.22 -11.93
C GLY A 83 -25.87 -4.41 -11.07
N ILE A 84 -24.76 -5.08 -11.38
CA ILE A 84 -24.22 -6.22 -10.61
C ILE A 84 -23.91 -5.81 -9.16
N LEU A 85 -23.52 -4.55 -8.94
CA LEU A 85 -23.15 -4.05 -7.62
C LEU A 85 -24.29 -4.17 -6.59
N LEU A 86 -25.57 -4.05 -7.00
CA LEU A 86 -26.70 -4.28 -6.09
C LEU A 86 -26.75 -5.73 -5.60
N ARG A 87 -26.58 -6.71 -6.51
CA ARG A 87 -26.58 -8.12 -6.14
C ARG A 87 -25.41 -8.48 -5.23
N VAL A 88 -24.25 -7.87 -5.47
CA VAL A 88 -23.06 -8.05 -4.61
C VAL A 88 -23.26 -7.38 -3.25
N SER A 89 -23.98 -6.26 -3.21
CA SER A 89 -24.36 -5.58 -1.97
C SER A 89 -25.17 -6.49 -1.05
N ASP A 90 -26.16 -7.21 -1.59
CA ASP A 90 -27.01 -8.14 -0.83
C ASP A 90 -26.18 -9.24 -0.17
N LEU A 91 -25.11 -9.70 -0.83
CA LEU A 91 -24.17 -10.68 -0.27
C LEU A 91 -23.29 -10.09 0.85
N LEU A 92 -23.06 -8.78 0.86
CA LEU A 92 -22.31 -8.10 1.92
C LEU A 92 -23.16 -7.62 3.09
N GLN A 93 -24.49 -7.59 2.97
CA GLN A 93 -25.39 -7.27 4.09
C GLN A 93 -25.06 -8.01 5.39
N PRO A 94 -24.80 -9.34 5.41
CA PRO A 94 -24.43 -10.03 6.65
C PRO A 94 -23.09 -9.56 7.24
N VAL A 95 -22.16 -9.06 6.41
CA VAL A 95 -20.88 -8.54 6.89
C VAL A 95 -21.08 -7.17 7.53
N THR A 96 -21.88 -6.30 6.91
CA THR A 96 -22.18 -4.98 7.46
C THR A 96 -23.03 -5.06 8.73
N SER A 97 -23.93 -6.05 8.83
CA SER A 97 -24.75 -6.23 10.03
C SER A 97 -23.94 -6.67 11.25
N VAL A 98 -22.88 -7.48 11.07
CA VAL A 98 -21.93 -7.83 12.14
C VAL A 98 -21.24 -6.60 12.72
N VAL A 99 -21.05 -5.56 11.91
CA VAL A 99 -20.39 -4.30 12.28
C VAL A 99 -21.41 -3.24 12.73
N GLY A 100 -22.68 -3.62 12.92
CA GLY A 100 -23.73 -2.70 13.40
C GLY A 100 -24.17 -1.65 12.37
N LEU A 101 -23.86 -1.85 11.09
CA LEU A 101 -24.26 -0.96 10.01
C LEU A 101 -25.59 -1.42 9.38
N PRO A 102 -26.43 -0.48 8.92
CA PRO A 102 -27.69 -0.81 8.26
C PRO A 102 -27.43 -1.40 6.86
N GLY A 103 -28.40 -2.15 6.34
CA GLY A 103 -28.24 -2.90 5.09
C GLY A 103 -27.92 -2.01 3.89
N GLU A 104 -28.38 -0.77 3.89
CA GLU A 104 -28.14 0.24 2.84
C GLU A 104 -26.66 0.68 2.80
N ALA A 105 -25.93 0.59 3.91
CA ALA A 105 -24.50 0.89 3.97
C ALA A 105 -23.65 -0.15 3.21
N SER A 106 -24.17 -1.37 2.99
CA SER A 106 -23.48 -2.40 2.20
C SER A 106 -23.25 -1.95 0.76
N LEU A 107 -24.19 -1.19 0.18
CA LEU A 107 -24.11 -0.69 -1.19
C LEU A 107 -23.04 0.39 -1.30
N VAL A 108 -22.99 1.27 -0.30
CA VAL A 108 -21.95 2.30 -0.18
C VAL A 108 -20.57 1.66 -0.05
N LEU A 109 -20.45 0.65 0.82
CA LEU A 109 -19.20 -0.08 1.02
C LEU A 109 -18.73 -0.75 -0.28
N ILE A 110 -19.62 -1.41 -1.01
CA ILE A 110 -19.29 -2.08 -2.28
C ILE A 110 -18.92 -1.10 -3.39
N LEU A 111 -19.62 0.02 -3.50
CA LEU A 111 -19.25 1.08 -4.44
C LEU A 111 -17.84 1.61 -4.16
N GLY A 112 -17.50 1.81 -2.89
CA GLY A 112 -16.17 2.23 -2.49
C GLY A 112 -15.10 1.16 -2.73
N LEU A 113 -15.42 -0.09 -2.45
CA LEU A 113 -14.53 -1.24 -2.57
C LEU A 113 -14.15 -1.51 -4.04
N LEU A 114 -15.15 -1.49 -4.94
CA LEU A 114 -14.99 -1.94 -6.33
C LEU A 114 -14.86 -0.81 -7.33
N VAL A 115 -15.52 0.33 -7.10
CA VAL A 115 -15.58 1.42 -8.09
C VAL A 115 -14.60 2.54 -7.74
N ASN A 116 -14.90 3.32 -6.70
CA ASN A 116 -14.05 4.35 -6.12
C ASN A 116 -14.74 5.02 -4.93
N LEU A 117 -13.95 5.76 -4.15
CA LEU A 117 -14.43 6.51 -2.98
C LEU A 117 -15.47 7.58 -3.33
N TYR A 118 -15.36 8.24 -4.49
CA TYR A 118 -16.32 9.28 -4.90
C TYR A 118 -17.73 8.71 -5.13
N ALA A 119 -17.82 7.53 -5.73
CA ALA A 119 -19.09 6.83 -5.92
C ALA A 119 -19.71 6.43 -4.57
N ALA A 120 -18.89 6.00 -3.61
CA ALA A 120 -19.36 5.70 -2.25
C ALA A 120 -19.91 6.94 -1.55
N ILE A 121 -19.18 8.06 -1.57
CA ILE A 121 -19.62 9.31 -0.95
C ILE A 121 -20.95 9.79 -1.57
N GLY A 122 -21.08 9.70 -2.90
CA GLY A 122 -22.33 10.05 -3.58
C GLY A 122 -23.51 9.17 -3.17
N ALA A 123 -23.28 7.86 -3.00
CA ALA A 123 -24.32 6.95 -2.49
C ALA A 123 -24.63 7.16 -1.01
N MET A 124 -23.62 7.49 -0.20
CA MET A 124 -23.76 7.76 1.23
C MET A 124 -24.65 8.99 1.48
N ALA A 125 -24.60 10.00 0.61
CA ALA A 125 -25.47 11.18 0.69
C ALA A 125 -26.96 10.87 0.51
N GLY A 126 -27.31 9.74 -0.11
CA GLY A 126 -28.69 9.32 -0.36
C GLY A 126 -29.31 8.48 0.75
N ILE A 127 -28.58 8.17 1.82
CA ILE A 127 -29.04 7.30 2.91
C ILE A 127 -28.90 8.01 4.27
N SER A 128 -29.86 7.76 5.15
CA SER A 128 -29.87 8.33 6.50
C SER A 128 -29.08 7.43 7.45
N LEU A 129 -27.85 7.83 7.76
CA LEU A 129 -26.98 7.15 8.73
C LEU A 129 -26.78 8.01 9.98
N THR A 130 -26.58 7.38 11.13
CA THR A 130 -26.17 8.10 12.35
C THR A 130 -24.71 8.57 12.23
N SER A 131 -24.30 9.58 13.01
CA SER A 131 -22.90 10.05 13.03
C SER A 131 -21.90 8.95 13.37
N ALA A 132 -22.27 8.02 14.26
CA ALA A 132 -21.47 6.84 14.58
C ALA A 132 -21.31 5.93 13.35
N GLN A 133 -22.40 5.60 12.66
CA GLN A 133 -22.40 4.74 11.47
C GLN A 133 -21.62 5.36 10.31
N VAL A 134 -21.73 6.67 10.09
CA VAL A 134 -20.95 7.39 9.07
C VAL A 134 -19.46 7.28 9.39
N THR A 135 -19.07 7.38 10.66
CA THR A 135 -17.65 7.29 11.08
C THR A 135 -17.11 5.89 10.85
N ILE A 136 -17.84 4.86 11.27
CA ILE A 136 -17.48 3.45 11.04
C ILE A 136 -17.30 3.19 9.54
N LEU A 137 -18.31 3.54 8.74
CA LEU A 137 -18.31 3.32 7.29
C LEU A 137 -17.17 4.08 6.60
N SER A 138 -16.92 5.32 7.00
CA SER A 138 -15.83 6.15 6.44
C SER A 138 -14.45 5.57 6.76
N MET A 139 -14.24 5.06 7.97
CA MET A 139 -12.97 4.43 8.37
C MET A 139 -12.73 3.10 7.63
N MET A 140 -13.80 2.31 7.43
CA MET A 140 -13.74 1.11 6.59
C MET A 140 -13.36 1.47 5.15
N LEU A 141 -14.06 2.43 4.54
CA LEU A 141 -13.79 2.92 3.19
C LEU A 141 -12.38 3.49 3.03
N LEU A 142 -11.90 4.27 4.00
CA LEU A 142 -10.55 4.82 3.97
C LEU A 142 -9.49 3.72 3.83
N THR A 143 -9.70 2.58 4.49
CA THR A 143 -8.78 1.45 4.51
C THR A 143 -8.85 0.61 3.23
N CYS A 144 -10.06 0.25 2.78
CA CYS A 144 -10.25 -0.72 1.70
C CYS A 144 -10.78 -0.14 0.37
N HIS A 145 -10.82 1.18 0.16
CA HIS A 145 -11.31 1.73 -1.11
C HIS A 145 -10.52 1.25 -2.33
N SER A 146 -11.21 1.18 -3.48
CA SER A 146 -10.66 0.94 -4.82
C SER A 146 -9.77 -0.31 -4.91
N LEU A 147 -10.18 -1.43 -4.32
CA LEU A 147 -9.40 -2.69 -4.32
C LEU A 147 -8.90 -3.11 -5.71
N PRO A 148 -9.68 -3.08 -6.80
CA PRO A 148 -9.18 -3.49 -8.12
C PRO A 148 -7.98 -2.66 -8.58
N LEU A 149 -8.02 -1.35 -8.35
CA LEU A 149 -6.95 -0.44 -8.72
C LEU A 149 -5.70 -0.66 -7.85
N GLU A 150 -5.90 -0.60 -6.53
CA GLU A 150 -4.83 -0.70 -5.55
C GLU A 150 -4.07 -2.03 -5.65
N THR A 151 -4.79 -3.12 -5.88
CA THR A 151 -4.19 -4.44 -6.05
C THR A 151 -3.40 -4.56 -7.35
N THR A 152 -3.88 -3.95 -8.43
CA THR A 152 -3.15 -3.97 -9.71
C THR A 152 -1.90 -3.08 -9.66
N VAL A 153 -1.93 -1.98 -8.92
CA VAL A 153 -0.72 -1.17 -8.64
C VAL A 153 0.25 -1.94 -7.75
N THR A 154 -0.24 -2.58 -6.69
CA THR A 154 0.57 -3.39 -5.75
C THR A 154 1.24 -4.59 -6.44
N GLN A 155 0.57 -5.21 -7.41
CA GLN A 155 1.15 -6.25 -8.26
C GLN A 155 2.42 -5.79 -9.00
N ARG A 156 2.47 -4.51 -9.42
CA ARG A 156 3.66 -3.95 -10.09
C ARG A 156 4.85 -3.79 -9.16
N LEU A 157 4.61 -3.80 -7.84
CA LEU A 157 5.65 -3.78 -6.81
C LEU A 157 6.14 -5.20 -6.45
N GLY A 158 5.61 -6.25 -7.10
CA GLY A 158 6.00 -7.64 -6.85
C GLY A 158 5.30 -8.31 -5.68
N LEU A 159 4.28 -7.68 -5.10
CA LEU A 159 3.50 -8.23 -4.00
C LEU A 159 2.34 -9.11 -4.53
N PRO A 160 2.08 -10.27 -3.90
CA PRO A 160 0.98 -11.14 -4.30
C PRO A 160 -0.38 -10.50 -4.06
N VAL A 161 -1.26 -10.59 -5.06
CA VAL A 161 -2.60 -9.95 -5.11
C VAL A 161 -3.45 -10.28 -3.89
N TRP A 162 -3.50 -11.56 -3.53
CA TRP A 162 -4.37 -12.06 -2.49
C TRP A 162 -3.95 -11.54 -1.11
N VAL A 163 -2.65 -11.32 -0.87
CA VAL A 163 -2.15 -10.72 0.38
C VAL A 163 -2.59 -9.27 0.48
N ALA A 164 -2.46 -8.50 -0.61
CA ALA A 164 -2.88 -7.11 -0.64
C ALA A 164 -4.39 -6.95 -0.35
N ILE A 165 -5.22 -7.81 -0.93
CA ILE A 165 -6.66 -7.84 -0.66
C ILE A 165 -6.94 -8.26 0.78
N ALA A 166 -6.35 -9.37 1.24
CA ALA A 166 -6.62 -9.94 2.55
C ALA A 166 -6.24 -8.97 3.67
N VAL A 167 -5.06 -8.34 3.59
CA VAL A 167 -4.61 -7.37 4.60
C VAL A 167 -5.54 -6.16 4.61
N ARG A 168 -5.91 -5.59 3.46
CA ARG A 168 -6.79 -4.40 3.44
C ARG A 168 -8.20 -4.72 3.91
N ALA A 169 -8.78 -5.84 3.49
CA ALA A 169 -10.11 -6.26 3.92
C ALA A 169 -10.14 -6.58 5.41
N SER A 170 -9.14 -7.30 5.93
CA SER A 170 -9.07 -7.64 7.36
C SER A 170 -8.89 -6.41 8.24
N VAL A 171 -8.00 -5.47 7.87
CA VAL A 171 -7.83 -4.22 8.63
C VAL A 171 -9.12 -3.38 8.59
N ALA A 172 -9.80 -3.30 7.44
CA ALA A 172 -11.07 -2.57 7.35
C ALA A 172 -12.15 -3.18 8.26
N LEU A 173 -12.30 -4.51 8.25
CA LEU A 173 -13.25 -5.20 9.12
C LEU A 173 -12.89 -5.04 10.60
N LEU A 174 -11.61 -5.15 10.95
CA LEU A 174 -11.14 -4.97 12.32
C LEU A 174 -11.39 -3.55 12.83
N VAL A 175 -11.07 -2.54 12.02
CA VAL A 175 -11.34 -1.13 12.36
C VAL A 175 -12.85 -0.91 12.52
N GLY A 176 -13.66 -1.40 11.58
CA GLY A 176 -15.11 -1.29 11.67
C GLY A 176 -15.67 -1.93 12.94
N PHE A 177 -15.24 -3.15 13.25
CA PHE A 177 -15.67 -3.89 14.44
C PHE A 177 -15.25 -3.19 15.74
N VAL A 178 -14.00 -2.73 15.83
CA VAL A 178 -13.50 -1.99 17.00
C VAL A 178 -14.27 -0.69 17.21
N LEU A 179 -14.55 0.07 16.15
CA LEU A 179 -15.35 1.29 16.28
C LEU A 179 -16.80 0.98 16.65
N SER A 180 -17.40 -0.09 16.12
CA SER A 180 -18.75 -0.52 16.49
C SER A 180 -18.89 -0.93 17.96
N LEU A 181 -17.80 -1.31 18.63
CA LEU A 181 -17.79 -1.58 20.07
C LEU A 181 -17.60 -0.31 20.90
N LEU A 182 -17.00 0.73 20.32
CA LEU A 182 -16.61 1.95 21.04
C LEU A 182 -17.66 3.06 20.93
N LEU A 183 -18.41 3.11 19.82
CA LEU A 183 -19.43 4.11 19.50
C LEU A 183 -20.85 3.53 19.64
#